data_AF-A0A7X9CAM6-F1
#
_entry.id   AF-A0A7X9CAM6-F1
#
_cell.length_a   1.000
_cell.length_b   1.000
_cell.length_c   1.000
_cell.angle_alpha   90.00
_cell.angle_beta   90.00
_cell.angle_gamma   90.00
#
_symmetry.space_group_name_H-M   'P 1'
#
loop_
_entity.id
_entity.type
_entity.pdbx_description
1 polymer ?
#
loop_
_entity_poly.entity_id
_entity_poly.type
_entity_poly.pdbx_seq_one_letter_code
_entity_poly.pdbx_strand_id
1 'polypeptide(L)'
;MSAAHRLRPVLALPLLALALAACTGASDDAPSSPAAKPAPGTLEIAVDGETTEFTPALVRCDGEPGTIRHLELRESEGEFPLVEVVPGEFAMVKLVPRGEPEKNESSTDGIAAEDGTVMFTDAQIGDAMVNGTIECPSGAEG
;
A
#
# COMPACT_ATOMS: atom_id res chain seq x y z
N MET A 1 -10.46 21.06 -49.96
CA MET A 1 -10.86 20.40 -51.22
C MET A 1 -10.27 18.99 -51.20
N SER A 2 -11.08 17.98 -51.56
CA SER A 2 -10.73 16.58 -51.87
C SER A 2 -10.30 15.67 -50.70
N ALA A 3 -11.14 14.75 -50.20
CA ALA A 3 -11.49 13.39 -50.72
C ALA A 3 -10.42 12.34 -50.31
N ALA A 4 -10.66 11.08 -49.92
CA ALA A 4 -11.75 10.11 -50.05
C ALA A 4 -11.49 9.01 -48.95
N HIS A 5 -12.47 8.47 -48.23
CA HIS A 5 -13.35 7.34 -48.55
C HIS A 5 -12.70 5.93 -48.64
N ARG A 6 -13.23 5.02 -47.79
CA ARG A 6 -13.33 3.54 -47.89
C ARG A 6 -12.11 2.72 -47.39
N LEU A 7 -12.20 1.49 -46.84
CA LEU A 7 -13.21 0.42 -46.79
C LEU A 7 -13.07 -0.39 -45.47
N ARG A 8 -14.18 -1.01 -45.03
CA ARG A 8 -14.21 -2.18 -44.13
C ARG A 8 -14.03 -3.49 -44.93
N PRO A 9 -13.52 -4.56 -44.31
CA PRO A 9 -14.21 -5.87 -44.37
C PRO A 9 -14.21 -6.52 -42.96
N VAL A 10 -15.36 -6.80 -42.31
CA VAL A 10 -16.17 -8.04 -42.39
C VAL A 10 -15.34 -9.30 -42.64
N LEU A 11 -15.12 -10.09 -41.57
CA LEU A 11 -14.99 -11.54 -41.66
C LEU A 11 -15.81 -12.18 -40.54
N ALA A 12 -16.64 -13.13 -40.96
CA ALA A 12 -17.66 -13.81 -40.20
C ALA A 12 -17.12 -15.07 -39.51
N LEU A 13 -17.95 -15.54 -38.55
CA LEU A 13 -17.86 -16.74 -37.72
C LEU A 13 -17.36 -18.03 -38.42
N PRO A 14 -16.93 -19.02 -37.62
CA PRO A 14 -17.85 -20.14 -37.43
C PRO A 14 -18.05 -20.53 -35.96
N LEU A 15 -19.32 -20.81 -35.62
CA LEU A 15 -19.72 -21.65 -34.51
C LEU A 15 -19.18 -23.08 -34.73
N LEU A 16 -18.55 -23.67 -33.72
CA LEU A 16 -18.46 -25.12 -33.60
C LEU A 16 -18.91 -25.51 -32.19
N ALA A 17 -20.05 -26.18 -32.12
CA ALA A 17 -20.54 -26.88 -30.95
C ALA A 17 -20.34 -28.38 -31.18
N LEU A 18 -19.67 -29.09 -30.26
CA LEU A 18 -19.59 -30.55 -30.05
C LEU A 18 -18.83 -30.71 -28.71
N ALA A 19 -19.00 -31.66 -27.81
CA ALA A 19 -20.00 -32.66 -27.41
C ALA A 19 -19.43 -33.28 -26.10
N LEU A 20 -20.29 -33.83 -25.23
CA LEU A 20 -19.93 -34.47 -23.95
C LEU A 20 -19.03 -35.71 -24.12
N ALA A 21 -18.08 -35.96 -23.18
CA ALA A 21 -17.91 -37.22 -22.43
C ALA A 21 -16.54 -37.35 -21.68
N ALA A 22 -16.64 -37.54 -20.36
CA ALA A 22 -15.86 -38.34 -19.41
C ALA A 22 -14.37 -38.76 -19.62
N CYS A 23 -13.62 -38.59 -18.51
CA CYS A 23 -12.46 -39.35 -17.99
C CYS A 23 -11.12 -39.32 -18.77
N THR A 24 -10.06 -38.75 -18.19
CA THR A 24 -9.02 -39.43 -17.39
C THR A 24 -7.99 -38.40 -16.92
N GLY A 25 -7.46 -38.59 -15.71
CA GLY A 25 -6.71 -37.58 -14.97
C GLY A 25 -5.46 -37.02 -15.64
N ALA A 26 -5.27 -35.72 -15.41
CA ALA A 26 -3.97 -35.13 -15.18
C ALA A 26 -4.15 -34.33 -13.90
N SER A 27 -3.58 -34.80 -12.79
CA SER A 27 -3.38 -33.95 -11.62
C SER A 27 -2.43 -32.85 -12.06
N ASP A 28 -3.00 -31.72 -12.45
CA ASP A 28 -2.29 -30.46 -12.60
C ASP A 28 -1.97 -30.01 -11.16
N ASP A 29 -0.89 -30.59 -10.61
CA ASP A 29 -0.25 -30.11 -9.39
C ASP A 29 0.44 -28.79 -9.75
N ALA A 30 -0.37 -27.78 -10.05
CA ALA A 30 0.08 -26.42 -10.08
C ALA A 30 0.49 -26.10 -8.65
N PRO A 31 1.76 -25.72 -8.39
CA PRO A 31 2.12 -25.23 -7.07
C PRO A 31 1.20 -24.04 -6.81
N SER A 32 0.30 -24.20 -5.83
CA SER A 32 -0.52 -23.09 -5.36
C SER A 32 0.44 -22.05 -4.84
N SER A 33 0.78 -21.07 -5.69
CA SER A 33 1.50 -19.88 -5.25
C SER A 33 0.73 -19.34 -4.05
N PRO A 34 1.38 -19.13 -2.89
CA PRO A 34 0.71 -18.46 -1.79
C PRO A 34 0.22 -17.13 -2.36
N ALA A 35 -1.08 -16.88 -2.25
CA ALA A 35 -1.66 -15.61 -2.66
C ALA A 35 -0.84 -14.50 -1.99
N ALA A 36 -0.28 -13.59 -2.78
CA ALA A 36 0.45 -12.45 -2.25
C ALA A 36 -0.50 -11.71 -1.30
N LYS A 37 -0.04 -11.44 -0.07
CA LYS A 37 -0.81 -10.59 0.84
C LYS A 37 -1.05 -9.24 0.15
N PRO A 38 -2.23 -8.62 0.32
CA PRO A 38 -2.46 -7.26 -0.16
C PRO A 38 -1.34 -6.35 0.33
N ALA A 39 -0.83 -5.49 -0.55
CA ALA A 39 0.16 -4.49 -0.16
C ALA A 39 -0.49 -3.53 0.83
N PRO A 40 0.21 -3.12 1.91
CA PRO A 40 -0.38 -2.30 2.95
C PRO A 40 -0.67 -0.86 2.52
N GLY A 41 -0.36 -0.46 1.29
CA GLY A 41 -0.43 0.92 0.81
C GLY A 41 0.95 1.57 0.68
N THR A 42 0.97 2.79 0.17
CA THR A 42 2.18 3.56 -0.12
C THR A 42 2.06 4.95 0.49
N LEU A 43 3.15 5.44 1.05
CA LEU A 43 3.31 6.82 1.50
C LEU A 43 4.18 7.60 0.54
N GLU A 44 3.83 8.87 0.33
CA GLU A 44 4.67 9.89 -0.24
C GLU A 44 5.23 10.74 0.90
N ILE A 45 6.55 10.84 1.00
CA ILE A 45 7.24 11.59 2.04
C ILE A 45 8.10 12.66 1.36
N ALA A 46 7.78 13.93 1.59
CA ALA A 46 8.54 15.05 1.09
C ALA A 46 9.33 15.72 2.22
N VAL A 47 10.64 15.88 2.05
CA VAL A 47 11.55 16.58 2.97
C VAL A 47 12.44 17.50 2.14
N ASP A 48 12.58 18.77 2.53
CA ASP A 48 13.41 19.76 1.82
C ASP A 48 13.14 19.87 0.30
N GLY A 49 11.92 19.55 -0.13
CA GLY A 49 11.51 19.56 -1.54
C GLY A 49 11.91 18.30 -2.34
N GLU A 50 12.52 17.30 -1.70
CA GLU A 50 12.74 15.97 -2.26
C GLU A 50 11.63 15.01 -1.81
N THR A 51 11.03 14.31 -2.76
CA THR A 51 9.95 13.34 -2.52
C THR A 51 10.48 11.92 -2.59
N THR A 52 10.14 11.10 -1.58
CA THR A 52 10.40 9.66 -1.51
C THR A 52 9.08 8.90 -1.47
N GLU A 53 8.88 7.95 -2.38
CA GLU A 53 7.80 6.96 -2.28
C GLU A 53 8.23 5.82 -1.36
N PHE A 54 7.39 5.45 -0.41
CA PHE A 54 7.66 4.43 0.59
C PHE A 54 6.49 3.45 0.69
N THR A 55 6.74 2.21 0.25
CA THR A 55 5.80 1.09 0.44
C THR A 55 6.37 0.17 1.51
N PRO A 56 5.85 0.19 2.75
CA PRO A 56 6.40 -0.62 3.83
C PRO A 56 6.20 -2.11 3.55
N ALA A 57 7.22 -2.92 3.81
CA ALA A 57 7.06 -4.38 3.84
C ALA A 57 6.67 -4.88 5.23
N LEU A 58 6.95 -4.08 6.26
CA LEU A 58 6.57 -4.34 7.65
C LEU A 58 5.63 -3.24 8.14
N VAL A 59 4.45 -3.66 8.56
CA VAL A 59 3.44 -2.81 9.20
C VAL A 59 3.06 -3.46 10.51
N ARG A 60 3.30 -2.74 11.61
CA ARG A 60 2.88 -3.13 12.96
C ARG A 60 1.91 -2.09 13.45
N CYS A 61 0.72 -2.53 13.82
CA CYS A 61 -0.29 -1.68 14.42
C CYS A 61 -0.69 -2.29 15.75
N ASP A 62 -0.61 -1.51 16.82
CA ASP A 62 -1.09 -1.95 18.12
C ASP A 62 -2.45 -1.32 18.41
N GLY A 63 -3.39 -2.14 18.90
CA GLY A 63 -4.78 -1.74 19.16
C GLY A 63 -5.77 -2.38 18.19
N GLU A 64 -7.06 -2.28 18.49
CA GLU A 64 -8.10 -2.78 17.61
C GLU A 64 -8.37 -1.76 16.48
N PRO A 65 -8.88 -2.18 15.31
CA PRO A 65 -9.40 -1.27 14.29
C PRO A 65 -10.30 -0.18 14.89
N GLY A 66 -10.04 1.09 14.52
CA GLY A 66 -10.72 2.26 15.10
C GLY A 66 -10.17 2.73 16.46
N THR A 67 -9.23 1.98 17.06
CA THR A 67 -8.54 2.33 18.31
C THR A 67 -7.03 2.07 18.22
N ILE A 68 -6.47 2.18 17.02
CA ILE A 68 -5.02 2.03 16.80
C ILE A 68 -4.30 3.05 17.70
N ARG A 69 -3.41 2.54 18.57
CA ARG A 69 -2.64 3.33 19.54
C ARG A 69 -1.21 3.54 19.09
N HIS A 70 -0.69 2.67 18.24
CA HIS A 70 0.66 2.76 17.71
C HIS A 70 0.71 2.19 16.31
N LEU A 71 1.50 2.83 15.46
CA LEU A 71 1.85 2.39 14.12
C LEU A 71 3.36 2.45 13.97
N GLU A 72 3.97 1.35 13.50
CA GLU A 72 5.33 1.32 13.02
C GLU A 72 5.38 0.77 11.59
N LEU A 73 6.02 1.52 10.69
CA LEU A 73 6.21 1.18 9.29
C LEU A 73 7.70 1.09 8.97
N ARG A 74 8.10 0.01 8.31
CA ARG A 74 9.49 -0.19 7.85
C ARG A 74 9.56 -0.89 6.50
N GLU A 75 10.65 -0.65 5.77
CA GLU A 75 11.00 -1.48 4.61
C GLU A 75 11.43 -2.89 5.04
N SER A 76 12.21 -3.01 6.12
CA SER A 76 12.48 -4.29 6.82
C SER A 76 13.01 -4.05 8.24
N GLU A 77 13.25 -5.11 9.02
CA GLU A 77 13.65 -4.99 10.43
C GLU A 77 14.97 -4.21 10.57
N GLY A 78 14.92 -3.10 11.31
CA GLY A 78 16.10 -2.24 11.54
C GLY A 78 16.51 -1.38 10.34
N GLU A 79 15.79 -1.44 9.22
CA GLU A 79 16.05 -0.62 8.03
C GLU A 79 15.18 0.65 8.02
N PHE A 80 15.52 1.54 7.10
CA PHE A 80 14.82 2.79 6.80
C PHE A 80 14.26 2.75 5.37
N PRO A 81 13.19 3.49 5.04
CA PRO A 81 12.48 4.46 5.88
C PRO A 81 11.79 3.84 7.10
N LEU A 82 11.77 4.59 8.20
CA LEU A 82 11.00 4.31 9.42
C LEU A 82 9.98 5.42 9.60
N VAL A 83 8.71 5.05 9.73
CA VAL A 83 7.64 5.95 10.15
C VAL A 83 6.99 5.37 11.40
N GLU A 84 6.84 6.18 12.43
CA GLU A 84 6.24 5.78 13.70
C GLU A 84 5.21 6.81 14.14
N VAL A 85 4.04 6.37 14.57
CA VAL A 85 2.93 7.24 14.99
C VAL A 85 2.27 6.68 16.24
N VAL A 86 2.06 7.54 17.22
CA VAL A 86 1.12 7.39 18.34
C VAL A 86 0.03 8.45 18.14
N PRO A 87 -1.17 8.07 17.64
CA PRO A 87 -2.20 9.04 17.28
C PRO A 87 -2.55 9.98 18.45
N GLY A 88 -2.53 11.29 18.19
CA GLY A 88 -2.79 12.34 19.17
C GLY A 88 -1.62 12.69 20.09
N GLU A 89 -0.48 11.98 20.01
CA GLU A 89 0.65 12.16 20.92
C GLU A 89 1.96 12.42 20.20
N PHE A 90 2.31 11.61 19.20
CA PHE A 90 3.65 11.60 18.62
C PHE A 90 3.65 11.10 17.18
N ALA A 91 4.50 11.68 16.34
CA ALA A 91 4.85 11.12 15.06
C ALA A 91 6.32 11.37 14.74
N MET A 92 6.95 10.42 14.04
CA MET A 92 8.28 10.62 13.49
C MET A 92 8.48 9.94 12.13
N VAL A 93 9.39 10.52 11.34
CA VAL A 93 9.86 9.99 10.07
C VAL A 93 11.38 9.99 10.07
N LYS A 94 11.98 8.88 9.67
CA LYS A 94 13.42 8.77 9.44
C LYS A 94 13.69 8.08 8.13
N LEU A 95 14.25 8.81 7.16
CA LEU A 95 14.47 8.30 5.81
C LEU A 95 15.78 7.50 5.67
N VAL A 96 16.81 7.84 6.45
CA VAL A 96 18.15 7.24 6.34
C VAL A 96 18.79 7.04 7.72
N PRO A 97 19.81 6.18 7.87
CA PRO A 97 20.41 5.89 9.17
C PRO A 97 21.06 7.10 9.86
N ARG A 98 21.72 7.97 9.08
CA ARG A 98 22.45 9.13 9.58
C ARG A 98 21.54 10.36 9.64
N GLY A 99 21.73 11.20 10.65
CA GLY A 99 20.88 12.36 10.89
C GLY A 99 19.79 12.10 11.93
N GLU A 100 19.21 13.19 12.40
CA GLU A 100 18.06 13.15 13.31
C GLU A 100 16.80 12.81 12.51
N PRO A 101 15.82 12.14 13.13
CA PRO A 101 14.51 11.98 12.54
C PRO A 101 13.75 13.30 12.54
N GLU A 102 12.85 13.45 11.58
CA GLU A 102 11.79 14.44 11.66
C GLU A 102 10.77 14.00 12.71
N LYS A 103 10.34 14.92 13.58
CA LYS A 103 9.47 14.59 14.72
C LYS A 103 8.42 15.66 14.97
N ASN A 104 7.27 15.20 15.46
CA ASN A 104 6.30 16.05 16.14
C ASN A 104 5.89 15.36 17.46
N GLU A 105 6.13 16.01 18.59
CA GLU A 105 5.88 15.46 19.94
C GLU A 105 4.62 16.03 20.59
N SER A 106 3.87 16.87 19.87
CA SER A 106 2.75 17.64 20.43
C SER A 106 1.47 17.56 19.62
N SER A 107 1.53 17.00 18.42
CA SER A 107 0.38 16.84 17.54
C SER A 107 0.65 15.75 16.49
N THR A 108 -0.43 15.13 16.03
CA THR A 108 -0.46 14.27 14.84
C THR A 108 -1.47 14.81 13.83
N ASP A 109 -1.57 16.14 13.69
CA ASP A 109 -2.45 16.79 12.73
C ASP A 109 -2.21 16.24 11.31
N GLY A 110 -3.30 16.00 10.58
CA GLY A 110 -3.24 15.34 9.27
C GLY A 110 -3.07 13.81 9.34
N ILE A 111 -2.95 13.22 10.53
CA ILE A 111 -2.90 11.76 10.70
C ILE A 111 -4.17 11.29 11.42
N ALA A 112 -4.92 10.41 10.76
CA ALA A 112 -6.14 9.81 11.31
C ALA A 112 -6.05 8.28 11.29
N ALA A 113 -6.42 7.64 12.39
CA ALA A 113 -6.45 6.18 12.49
C ALA A 113 -7.88 5.70 12.70
N GLU A 114 -8.46 5.07 11.68
CA GLU A 114 -9.87 4.67 11.63
C GLU A 114 -10.01 3.30 10.96
N ASP A 115 -10.88 2.44 11.49
CA ASP A 115 -11.30 1.18 10.86
C ASP A 115 -10.17 0.27 10.33
N GLY A 116 -9.03 0.25 11.03
CA GLY A 116 -7.87 -0.58 10.64
C GLY A 116 -7.01 0.05 9.55
N THR A 117 -7.16 1.35 9.34
CA THR A 117 -6.34 2.14 8.42
C THR A 117 -5.74 3.33 9.15
N VAL A 118 -4.57 3.77 8.70
CA VAL A 118 -3.96 5.04 9.11
C VAL A 118 -3.76 5.89 7.87
N MET A 119 -4.42 7.04 7.86
CA MET A 119 -4.44 7.97 6.74
C MET A 119 -3.61 9.21 7.07
N PHE A 120 -2.77 9.61 6.14
CA PHE A 120 -1.91 10.79 6.19
C PHE A 120 -2.39 11.75 5.11
N THR A 121 -2.91 12.91 5.52
CA THR A 121 -3.42 13.97 4.64
C THR A 121 -2.71 15.26 4.98
N ASP A 122 -1.71 15.60 4.17
CA ASP A 122 -0.79 16.72 4.41
C ASP A 122 -0.27 16.72 5.86
N ALA A 123 0.11 15.52 6.34
CA ALA A 123 0.57 15.32 7.70
C ALA A 123 1.97 15.90 7.87
N GLN A 124 2.10 16.94 8.68
CA GLN A 124 3.38 17.57 8.97
C GLN A 124 4.05 16.92 10.19
N ILE A 125 5.18 16.27 9.94
CA ILE A 125 6.01 15.61 10.96
C ILE A 125 7.40 16.23 10.88
N GLY A 126 7.77 17.10 11.84
CA GLY A 126 8.95 17.94 11.69
C GLY A 126 8.86 18.79 10.41
N ASP A 127 9.91 18.76 9.61
CA ASP A 127 9.94 19.39 8.28
C ASP A 127 9.42 18.46 7.17
N ALA A 128 9.06 17.21 7.48
CA ALA A 128 8.48 16.28 6.52
C ALA A 128 6.98 16.53 6.29
N MET A 129 6.56 16.45 5.03
CA MET A 129 5.16 16.34 4.63
C MET A 129 4.87 14.91 4.20
N VAL A 130 3.88 14.26 4.83
CA VAL A 130 3.52 12.86 4.55
C VAL A 130 2.10 12.76 4.03
N ASN A 131 1.94 12.00 2.96
CA ASN A 131 0.66 11.74 2.31
C ASN A 131 0.51 10.24 2.02
N GLY A 132 -0.71 9.73 2.15
CA GLY A 132 -1.02 8.36 1.77
C GLY A 132 -1.93 7.66 2.77
N THR A 133 -2.09 6.35 2.58
CA THR A 133 -2.93 5.52 3.46
C THR A 133 -2.27 4.18 3.64
N ILE A 134 -2.21 3.73 4.89
CA ILE A 134 -1.74 2.42 5.26
C ILE A 134 -2.87 1.58 5.84
N GLU A 135 -3.02 0.38 5.32
CA GLU A 135 -3.86 -0.67 5.90
C GLU A 135 -3.08 -1.39 6.99
N CYS A 136 -3.65 -1.43 8.19
CA CYS A 136 -3.17 -2.28 9.26
C CYS A 136 -3.57 -3.73 8.97
N PRO A 137 -2.62 -4.69 9.01
CA PRO A 137 -2.96 -6.08 8.83
C PRO A 137 -3.88 -6.53 9.98
N SER A 138 -5.08 -7.01 9.63
CA SER A 138 -6.00 -7.60 10.60
C SER A 138 -5.33 -8.81 11.28
N GLY A 139 -5.19 -8.76 12.62
CA GLY A 139 -4.65 -9.86 13.42
C GLY A 139 -3.18 -9.73 13.84
N ALA A 140 -2.56 -8.57 13.74
CA ALA A 140 -1.34 -8.29 14.48
C ALA A 140 -1.70 -8.00 15.95
N GLU A 141 -1.98 -9.05 16.71
CA GLU A 141 -2.02 -8.95 18.17
C GLU A 141 -0.60 -8.65 18.66
N GLY A 142 -0.44 -7.55 19.41
CA GLY A 142 0.74 -7.30 20.23
C GLY A 142 0.85 -8.27 21.40
#